data_AF-A0A815WMR4-F1
#
_entry.id   AF-A0A815WMR4-F1
#
_cell.length_a   1.000
_cell.length_b   1.000
_cell.length_c   1.000
_cell.angle_alpha   90.00
_cell.angle_beta   90.00
_cell.angle_gamma   90.00
#
_symmetry.space_group_name_H-M   'P 1'
#
loop_
_entity.id
_entity.type
_entity.pdbx_description
1 polymer ?
#
loop_
_entity_poly.entity_id
_entity_poly.type
_entity_poly.pdbx_seq_one_letter_code
_entity_poly.pdbx_strand_id
1 'polypeptide(L)'
;MEENIPRKVLCNECQFEWCFFCHSPWHDKMSCKQYQKGEKMFRSWTQRIDHNQLNAQKCPRCKIYISRNGGCPHMICSKCQCDFCYNCGRRRFACKFFGSHESRYSPLGCKYNLYPNKPILRHTIRGLVTGVAALAIPIAVVGVVTVLAVGTTIAVPSYGTYRLIKHIQSKRYERQQRHRIETISRQWTTRDSVSTFVNEQNTEVDEIERAIRASLITFREEIIRREEQREINPYSIGHFHHFDQSDLDDDDDCFDE
;
A
#
# COMPACT_ATOMS: atom_id res chain seq x y z
N MET A 1 42.41 78.45 -2.43
CA MET A 1 41.88 77.08 -2.63
C MET A 1 40.60 77.22 -3.42
N GLU A 2 40.61 76.84 -4.70
CA GLU A 2 39.40 76.89 -5.52
C GLU A 2 38.37 75.89 -4.97
N GLU A 3 37.19 76.40 -4.59
CA GLU A 3 36.05 75.55 -4.27
C GLU A 3 35.51 74.96 -5.57
N ASN A 4 35.68 73.66 -5.73
CA ASN A 4 35.23 72.94 -6.92
C ASN A 4 33.70 72.77 -6.84
N ILE A 5 32.98 73.76 -7.37
CA ILE A 5 31.51 73.81 -7.40
C ILE A 5 31.01 72.60 -8.22
N PRO A 6 30.19 71.70 -7.64
CA PRO A 6 29.72 70.51 -8.35
C PRO A 6 28.89 70.90 -9.58
N ARG A 7 29.26 70.39 -10.76
CA ARG A 7 28.49 70.56 -12.01
C ARG A 7 27.63 69.34 -12.29
N LYS A 8 26.33 69.56 -12.52
CA LYS A 8 25.34 68.53 -12.84
C LYS A 8 25.44 68.12 -14.30
N VAL A 9 25.46 66.81 -14.56
CA VAL A 9 25.37 66.23 -15.91
C VAL A 9 24.23 65.21 -15.91
N LEU A 10 23.41 65.24 -16.96
CA LEU A 10 22.29 64.32 -17.19
C LEU A 10 22.59 63.48 -18.43
N CYS A 11 22.45 62.16 -18.35
CA CYS A 11 22.44 61.32 -19.54
C CYS A 11 21.05 61.31 -20.18
N ASN A 12 20.97 61.62 -21.48
CA ASN A 12 19.71 61.66 -22.20
C ASN A 12 19.10 60.27 -22.45
N GLU A 13 19.91 59.20 -22.46
CA GLU A 13 19.43 57.83 -22.69
C GLU A 13 18.85 57.18 -21.43
N CYS A 14 19.57 57.25 -20.31
CA CYS A 14 19.19 56.57 -19.06
C CYS A 14 18.63 57.52 -17.99
N GLN A 15 18.54 58.83 -18.27
CA GLN A 15 18.06 59.87 -17.35
C GLN A 15 18.80 59.89 -16.00
N PHE A 16 20.03 59.37 -15.97
CA PHE A 16 20.86 59.34 -14.77
C PHE A 16 21.60 60.67 -14.59
N GLU A 17 21.56 61.21 -13.39
CA GLU A 17 22.21 62.46 -13.02
C GLU A 17 23.47 62.20 -12.17
N TRP A 18 24.62 62.75 -12.59
CA TRP A 18 25.87 62.65 -11.84
C TRP A 18 26.62 63.98 -11.79
N CYS A 19 27.58 64.06 -10.86
CA CYS A 19 28.49 65.18 -10.75
C CYS A 19 29.71 64.98 -11.65
N PHE A 20 30.03 65.96 -12.50
CA PHE A 20 31.14 65.90 -13.45
C PHE A 20 32.50 65.66 -12.80
N PHE A 21 32.75 66.25 -11.63
CA PHE A 21 34.09 66.21 -11.01
C PHE A 21 34.39 64.94 -10.21
N CYS A 22 33.37 64.33 -9.61
CA CYS A 22 33.55 63.17 -8.72
C CYS A 22 32.93 61.88 -9.27
N HIS A 23 32.23 61.95 -10.41
CA HIS A 23 31.51 60.83 -11.06
C HIS A 23 30.54 60.09 -10.13
N SER A 24 30.10 60.75 -9.05
CA SER A 24 29.12 60.22 -8.11
C SER A 24 27.72 60.69 -8.48
N PRO A 25 26.66 60.02 -8.00
CA PRO A 25 25.28 60.51 -8.14
C PRO A 25 25.18 61.99 -7.76
N TRP A 26 24.32 62.74 -8.46
CA TRP A 26 24.18 64.18 -8.27
C TRP A 26 23.93 64.54 -6.79
N HIS A 27 24.70 65.50 -6.27
CA HIS A 27 24.66 65.93 -4.88
C HIS A 27 24.64 67.47 -4.78
N ASP A 28 23.46 68.04 -4.51
CA ASP A 28 23.26 69.49 -4.52
C ASP A 28 23.74 70.17 -3.22
N LYS A 29 23.50 69.53 -2.07
CA LYS A 29 23.69 70.13 -0.74
C LYS A 29 25.09 69.93 -0.14
N MET A 30 26.04 69.39 -0.90
CA MET A 30 27.38 69.08 -0.38
C MET A 30 28.45 69.19 -1.45
N SER A 31 29.66 69.57 -1.06
CA SER A 31 30.81 69.57 -1.97
C SER A 31 31.26 68.15 -2.32
N CYS A 32 31.97 67.99 -3.45
CA CYS A 32 32.53 66.69 -3.86
C CYS A 32 33.38 66.05 -2.75
N LYS A 33 34.14 66.86 -2.00
CA LYS A 33 34.97 66.38 -0.87
C LYS A 33 34.11 65.85 0.29
N GLN A 34 33.03 66.55 0.63
CA GLN A 34 32.09 66.12 1.67
C GLN A 34 31.37 64.83 1.28
N TYR A 35 30.92 64.72 0.04
CA TYR A 35 30.29 63.50 -0.49
C TYR A 35 31.22 62.29 -0.37
N GLN A 36 32.46 62.41 -0.86
CA GLN A 36 33.45 61.33 -0.77
C GLN A 36 33.79 60.95 0.68
N LYS A 37 33.87 61.94 1.59
CA LYS A 37 34.07 61.67 3.02
C LYS A 37 32.88 60.90 3.60
N GLY A 38 31.65 61.31 3.26
CA GLY A 38 30.42 60.62 3.63
C GLY A 38 30.39 59.17 3.13
N GLU A 39 30.72 58.93 1.87
CA GLU A 39 30.76 57.59 1.29
C GLU A 39 31.79 56.69 1.99
N LYS A 40 32.98 57.21 2.30
CA LYS A 40 34.01 56.49 3.07
C LYS A 40 33.50 56.14 4.47
N MET A 41 32.88 57.08 5.17
CA MET A 41 32.28 56.85 6.48
C MET A 41 31.19 55.77 6.41
N PHE A 42 30.27 55.87 5.44
CA PHE A 42 29.23 54.87 5.23
C PHE A 42 29.82 53.49 4.96
N ARG A 43 30.78 53.37 4.04
CA ARG A 43 31.47 52.09 3.74
C ARG A 43 32.12 51.50 4.98
N SER A 44 32.84 52.30 5.76
CA SER A 44 33.45 51.84 7.01
C SER A 44 32.40 51.39 8.03
N TRP A 45 31.29 52.12 8.17
CA TRP A 45 30.19 51.74 9.05
C TRP A 45 29.53 50.43 8.61
N THR A 46 29.31 50.20 7.32
CA THR A 46 28.73 48.94 6.81
C THR A 46 29.62 47.72 7.07
N GLN A 47 30.94 47.91 7.09
CA GLN A 47 31.93 46.85 7.32
C GLN A 47 32.25 46.62 8.80
N ARG A 48 31.83 47.53 9.69
CA ARG A 48 31.99 47.31 11.13
C ARG A 48 31.18 46.08 11.53
N ILE A 49 31.84 45.25 12.35
CA ILE A 49 31.27 44.05 12.92
C ILE A 49 30.83 44.40 14.33
N ASP A 50 29.54 44.31 14.58
CA ASP A 50 28.95 44.42 15.91
C ASP A 50 28.28 43.08 16.26
N HIS A 51 28.46 42.60 17.48
CA HIS A 51 27.96 41.30 17.94
C HIS A 51 28.24 40.14 16.94
N ASN A 52 29.44 40.11 16.36
CA ASN A 52 29.89 39.13 15.35
C ASN A 52 29.10 39.15 14.02
N GLN A 53 28.46 40.28 13.68
CA GLN A 53 27.73 40.48 12.43
C GLN A 53 27.99 41.85 11.80
N LEU A 54 27.84 41.96 10.49
CA LEU A 54 27.97 43.25 9.79
C LEU A 54 26.77 44.16 10.08
N ASN A 55 27.04 45.44 10.28
CA ASN A 55 26.00 46.46 10.49
C ASN A 55 25.01 46.55 9.33
N ALA A 56 25.47 46.35 8.09
CA ALA A 56 24.61 46.33 6.90
C ALA A 56 25.06 45.27 5.90
N GLN A 57 24.10 44.51 5.37
CA GLN A 57 24.33 43.48 4.35
C GLN A 57 23.77 43.94 2.99
N LYS A 58 24.49 43.61 1.90
CA LYS A 58 24.00 43.87 0.53
C LYS A 58 23.00 42.82 0.07
N CYS A 59 21.86 43.19 -0.54
CA CYS A 59 21.03 42.20 -1.25
C CYS A 59 21.83 41.60 -2.41
N PRO A 60 21.80 40.27 -2.60
CA PRO A 60 22.53 39.59 -3.67
C PRO A 60 22.09 40.01 -5.07
N ARG A 61 20.83 40.43 -5.26
CA ARG A 61 20.22 40.81 -6.54
C ARG A 61 20.45 42.28 -6.88
N CYS A 62 19.94 43.22 -6.08
CA CYS A 62 20.00 44.65 -6.39
C CYS A 62 21.13 45.43 -5.69
N LYS A 63 21.94 44.76 -4.86
CA LYS A 63 23.13 45.32 -4.16
C LYS A 63 22.88 46.49 -3.21
N ILE A 64 21.62 46.85 -2.94
CA ILE A 64 21.30 47.84 -1.91
C ILE A 64 21.74 47.32 -0.54
N TYR A 65 22.19 48.23 0.31
CA TYR A 65 22.52 47.93 1.70
C TYR A 65 21.24 47.89 2.53
N ILE A 66 21.11 46.84 3.34
CA ILE A 66 19.99 46.61 4.24
C ILE A 66 20.61 46.43 5.61
N SER A 67 20.15 47.19 6.60
CA SER A 67 20.48 46.98 8.01
C SER A 67 19.35 46.22 8.69
N ARG A 68 19.66 45.54 9.81
CA ARG A 68 18.65 44.90 10.66
C ARG A 68 18.93 45.21 12.13
N ASN A 69 17.87 45.24 12.93
CA ASN A 69 17.94 45.53 14.37
C ASN A 69 17.92 44.26 15.24
N GLY A 70 18.23 43.09 14.66
CA GLY A 70 18.21 41.78 15.34
C GLY A 70 17.17 40.81 14.76
N GLY A 71 16.97 39.67 15.44
CA GLY A 71 15.98 38.65 15.07
C GLY A 71 16.45 37.64 14.01
N CYS A 72 15.49 37.07 13.27
CA CYS A 72 15.70 36.02 12.29
C CYS A 72 16.66 36.47 11.15
N PRO A 73 17.61 35.62 10.71
CA PRO A 73 18.51 35.93 9.59
C PRO A 73 17.85 35.84 8.21
N HIS A 74 16.60 35.39 8.11
CA HIS A 74 15.84 35.38 6.87
C HIS A 74 15.29 36.79 6.59
N MET A 75 15.68 37.38 5.46
CA MET A 75 15.21 38.71 5.07
C MET A 75 14.77 38.73 3.61
N ILE A 76 13.75 39.55 3.35
CA ILE A 76 13.22 39.82 2.02
C ILE A 76 13.59 41.26 1.67
N CYS A 77 14.22 41.47 0.52
CA CYS A 77 14.60 42.81 0.09
C CYS A 77 13.38 43.62 -0.36
N SER A 78 13.12 44.78 0.25
CA SER A 78 11.99 45.66 -0.09
C SER A 78 11.97 46.11 -1.55
N LYS A 79 13.14 46.34 -2.17
CA LYS A 79 13.24 46.84 -3.55
C LYS A 79 13.00 45.79 -4.63
N CYS A 80 13.54 44.57 -4.44
CA CYS A 80 13.55 43.54 -5.49
C CYS A 80 12.94 42.21 -5.05
N GLN A 81 12.36 42.17 -3.85
CA GLN A 81 11.69 41.01 -3.24
C GLN A 81 12.59 39.76 -3.28
N CYS A 82 13.90 39.95 -3.12
CA CYS A 82 14.90 38.88 -3.08
C CYS A 82 14.88 38.25 -1.68
N ASP A 83 14.65 36.94 -1.55
CA ASP A 83 14.87 36.22 -0.29
C ASP A 83 16.36 35.94 -0.11
N PHE A 84 16.93 36.37 1.01
CA PHE A 84 18.35 36.15 1.29
C PHE A 84 18.60 35.97 2.79
N CYS A 85 19.75 35.38 3.10
CA CYS A 85 20.21 35.28 4.48
C CYS A 85 21.11 36.47 4.81
N TYR A 86 20.76 37.19 5.87
CA TYR A 86 21.52 38.37 6.31
C TYR A 86 22.95 38.01 6.75
N ASN A 87 23.14 36.89 7.44
CA ASN A 87 24.47 36.52 7.96
C ASN A 87 25.48 36.28 6.84
N CYS A 88 25.10 35.59 5.76
CA CYS A 88 26.03 35.22 4.68
C CYS A 88 25.89 36.08 3.41
N GLY A 89 24.84 36.90 3.30
CA GLY A 89 24.55 37.71 2.12
C GLY A 89 24.16 36.94 0.86
N ARG A 90 23.94 35.62 0.94
CA ARG A 90 23.58 34.77 -0.21
C ARG A 90 22.07 34.69 -0.36
N ARG A 91 21.63 34.56 -1.62
CA ARG A 91 20.24 34.30 -1.96
C ARG A 91 19.82 32.96 -1.36
N ARG A 92 18.64 32.95 -0.76
CA ARG A 92 18.04 31.74 -0.24
C ARG A 92 17.44 30.98 -1.41
N PHE A 93 17.99 29.81 -1.71
CA PHE A 93 17.35 28.85 -2.60
C PHE A 93 16.94 27.64 -1.77
N ALA A 94 15.68 27.24 -1.88
CA ALA A 94 15.20 26.00 -1.31
C ALA A 94 15.10 24.98 -2.43
N CYS A 95 16.05 24.05 -2.49
CA CYS A 95 15.96 22.89 -3.36
C CYS A 95 15.63 21.67 -2.50
N LYS A 96 14.62 20.89 -2.88
CA LYS A 96 14.20 19.69 -2.14
C LYS A 96 15.37 18.73 -1.88
N PHE A 97 16.32 18.64 -2.82
CA PHE A 97 17.47 17.74 -2.73
C PHE A 97 18.61 18.27 -1.83
N PHE A 98 18.96 19.56 -1.91
CA PHE A 98 20.10 20.13 -1.18
C PHE A 98 19.74 20.64 0.22
N GLY A 99 18.47 20.51 0.59
CA GLY A 99 17.92 21.02 1.84
C GLY A 99 17.75 22.54 1.84
N SER A 100 17.45 23.09 3.01
CA SER A 100 17.33 24.52 3.20
C SER A 100 18.70 25.12 3.54
N HIS A 101 18.93 26.40 3.29
CA HIS A 101 20.19 27.03 3.68
C HIS A 101 20.38 27.16 5.22
N GLU A 102 19.41 26.74 6.04
CA GLU A 102 19.44 26.81 7.51
C GLU A 102 19.85 25.49 8.13
N SER A 103 19.70 24.36 7.43
CA SER A 103 20.26 23.10 7.88
C SER A 103 21.79 23.18 7.97
N ARG A 104 22.33 22.70 9.10
CA ARG A 104 23.78 22.75 9.40
C ARG A 104 24.62 22.01 8.36
N TYR A 105 24.18 20.81 7.99
CA TYR A 105 24.91 19.90 7.11
C TYR A 105 24.59 20.07 5.62
N SER A 106 23.65 20.95 5.27
CA SER A 106 23.33 21.18 3.86
C SER A 106 24.54 21.73 3.10
N PRO A 107 24.79 21.27 1.87
CA PRO A 107 25.97 21.69 1.09
C PRO A 107 25.92 23.18 0.77
N LEU A 108 24.71 23.67 0.50
CA LEU A 108 24.38 25.07 0.25
C LEU A 108 23.95 25.82 1.53
N GLY A 109 24.26 25.27 2.71
CA GLY A 109 23.94 25.85 4.01
C GLY A 109 24.73 27.12 4.35
N CYS A 110 24.22 27.89 5.31
CA CYS A 110 24.86 29.11 5.82
C CYS A 110 26.29 28.85 6.32
N LYS A 111 27.25 29.72 5.95
CA LYS A 111 28.64 29.67 6.46
C LYS A 111 28.70 29.72 8.00
N TYR A 112 27.81 30.50 8.60
CA TYR A 112 27.83 30.81 10.03
C TYR A 112 27.15 29.75 10.91
N ASN A 113 26.46 28.77 10.32
CA ASN A 113 25.80 27.70 11.08
C ASN A 113 26.68 26.45 11.27
N LEU A 114 27.82 26.35 10.57
CA LEU A 114 28.75 25.23 10.71
C LEU A 114 30.20 25.73 10.65
N TYR A 115 30.87 25.78 11.80
CA TYR A 115 32.27 26.19 11.97
C TYR A 115 32.65 27.44 11.15
N PRO A 116 32.21 28.66 11.55
CA PRO A 116 32.42 29.88 10.78
C PRO A 116 33.91 30.14 10.45
N ASN A 117 34.78 29.89 11.42
CA ASN A 117 36.21 30.21 11.39
C ASN A 117 37.09 29.10 10.78
N LYS A 118 36.56 27.89 10.53
CA LYS A 118 37.33 26.76 10.00
C LYS A 118 36.79 26.35 8.62
N PRO A 119 37.30 26.93 7.52
CA PRO A 119 36.75 26.69 6.19
C PRO A 119 36.95 25.25 5.72
N ILE A 120 38.14 24.68 5.91
CA ILE A 120 38.48 23.31 5.49
C ILE A 120 37.54 22.32 6.17
N LEU A 121 37.40 22.41 7.51
CA LEU A 121 36.51 21.54 8.29
C LEU A 121 35.05 21.63 7.85
N ARG A 122 34.56 22.84 7.53
CA ARG A 122 33.20 23.03 7.04
C ARG A 122 32.98 22.35 5.68
N HIS A 123 33.95 22.50 4.77
CA HIS A 123 33.86 21.90 3.44
C HIS A 123 34.01 20.38 3.47
N THR A 124 34.88 19.83 4.33
CA THR A 124 35.02 18.37 4.48
C THR A 124 33.78 17.73 5.08
N ILE A 125 33.19 18.30 6.13
CA ILE A 125 31.97 17.74 6.74
C ILE A 125 30.79 17.77 5.75
N ARG A 126 30.59 18.91 5.05
CA ARG A 126 29.51 19.00 4.05
C ARG A 126 29.76 18.06 2.87
N GLY A 127 31.00 17.97 2.39
CA GLY A 127 31.39 17.04 1.33
C GLY A 127 31.15 15.60 1.72
N LEU A 128 31.54 15.20 2.93
CA LEU A 128 31.33 13.85 3.46
C LEU A 128 29.85 13.49 3.55
N VAL A 129 29.03 14.35 4.16
CA VAL A 129 27.58 14.09 4.30
C VAL A 129 26.91 13.98 2.93
N THR A 130 27.27 14.85 1.99
CA THR A 130 26.73 14.80 0.62
C THR A 130 27.19 13.54 -0.11
N GLY A 131 28.46 13.16 0.04
CA GLY A 131 29.01 11.95 -0.57
C GLY A 131 28.35 10.69 -0.06
N VAL A 132 28.19 10.56 1.26
CA VAL A 132 27.48 9.42 1.88
C VAL A 132 26.03 9.36 1.38
N ALA A 133 25.30 10.49 1.36
CA ALA A 133 23.94 10.53 0.86
C ALA A 133 23.85 10.15 -0.64
N ALA A 134 24.81 10.59 -1.46
CA ALA A 134 24.86 10.28 -2.87
C ALA A 134 25.18 8.80 -3.16
N LEU A 135 25.95 8.13 -2.29
CA LEU A 135 26.26 6.70 -2.40
C LEU A 135 25.15 5.81 -1.80
N ALA A 136 24.45 6.27 -0.76
CA ALA A 136 23.38 5.49 -0.13
C ALA A 136 22.24 5.18 -1.11
N ILE A 137 21.87 6.13 -1.97
CA ILE A 137 20.79 5.97 -2.96
C ILE A 137 21.07 4.82 -3.94
N PRO A 138 22.19 4.78 -4.70
CA PRO A 138 22.46 3.69 -5.62
C PRO A 138 22.68 2.35 -4.90
N ILE A 139 23.31 2.34 -3.72
CA ILE A 139 23.50 1.10 -2.94
C ILE A 139 22.13 0.49 -2.56
N ALA A 140 21.20 1.32 -2.09
CA ALA A 140 19.85 0.87 -1.75
C ALA A 140 19.11 0.32 -2.98
N VAL A 141 19.22 0.99 -4.14
CA VAL A 141 18.62 0.53 -5.39
C VAL A 141 19.19 -0.82 -5.81
N VAL A 142 20.51 -0.99 -5.77
CA VAL A 142 21.16 -2.28 -6.09
C VAL A 142 20.68 -3.37 -5.13
N GLY A 143 20.60 -3.09 -3.83
CA GLY A 143 20.08 -4.03 -2.83
C GLY A 143 18.64 -4.47 -3.09
N VAL A 144 17.76 -3.55 -3.50
CA VAL A 144 16.37 -3.90 -3.87
C VAL A 144 16.35 -4.76 -5.13
N VAL A 145 17.14 -4.42 -6.14
CA VAL A 145 17.20 -5.18 -7.41
C VAL A 145 17.72 -6.60 -7.18
N THR A 146 18.74 -6.78 -6.35
CA THR A 146 19.28 -8.12 -6.07
C THR A 146 18.27 -8.99 -5.32
N VAL A 147 17.56 -8.45 -4.33
CA VAL A 147 16.51 -9.17 -3.59
C VAL A 147 15.38 -9.59 -4.52
N LEU A 148 14.93 -8.70 -5.41
CA LEU A 148 13.89 -9.04 -6.39
C LEU A 148 14.36 -10.11 -7.38
N ALA A 149 15.58 -9.99 -7.90
CA ALA A 149 16.15 -10.98 -8.82
C ALA A 149 16.22 -12.37 -8.16
N VAL A 150 16.79 -12.47 -6.96
CA VAL A 150 16.89 -13.74 -6.22
C VAL A 150 15.51 -14.27 -5.84
N GLY A 151 14.58 -13.40 -5.44
CA GLY A 151 13.20 -13.78 -5.16
C GLY A 151 12.53 -14.41 -6.39
N THR A 152 12.70 -13.81 -7.57
CA THR A 152 12.11 -14.35 -8.81
C THR A 152 12.76 -15.66 -9.27
N THR A 153 14.08 -15.82 -9.14
CA THR A 153 14.78 -17.05 -9.53
C THR A 153 14.42 -18.24 -8.64
N ILE A 154 14.02 -18.01 -7.39
CA ILE A 154 13.54 -19.06 -6.48
C ILE A 154 12.03 -19.29 -6.63
N ALA A 155 11.24 -18.21 -6.70
CA ALA A 155 9.77 -18.28 -6.75
C ALA A 155 9.25 -18.93 -8.04
N VAL A 156 9.85 -18.65 -9.20
CA VAL A 156 9.35 -19.19 -10.48
C VAL A 156 9.52 -20.71 -10.58
N PRO A 157 10.69 -21.31 -10.29
CA PRO A 157 10.85 -22.76 -10.29
C PRO A 157 10.01 -23.44 -9.21
N SER A 158 9.96 -22.89 -7.98
CA SER A 158 9.16 -23.47 -6.89
C SER A 158 7.66 -23.43 -7.17
N TYR A 159 7.17 -22.34 -7.75
CA TYR A 159 5.78 -22.26 -8.22
C TYR A 159 5.53 -23.21 -9.40
N GLY A 160 6.49 -23.33 -10.33
CA GLY A 160 6.42 -24.25 -11.46
C GLY A 160 6.35 -25.72 -11.02
N THR A 161 7.19 -26.14 -10.07
CA THR A 161 7.18 -27.50 -9.52
C THR A 161 5.91 -27.77 -8.73
N TYR A 162 5.46 -26.83 -7.89
CA TYR A 162 4.18 -26.91 -7.20
C TYR A 162 3.02 -27.10 -8.20
N ARG A 163 2.98 -26.29 -9.26
CA ARG A 163 1.93 -26.35 -10.29
C ARG A 163 1.96 -27.68 -11.05
N LEU A 164 3.15 -28.19 -11.37
CA LEU A 164 3.31 -29.48 -12.04
C LEU A 164 2.82 -30.64 -11.14
N ILE A 165 3.21 -30.66 -9.87
CA ILE A 165 2.77 -31.67 -8.91
C ILE A 165 1.24 -31.65 -8.78
N LYS A 166 0.65 -30.46 -8.60
CA LYS A 166 -0.80 -30.30 -8.51
C LYS A 166 -1.50 -30.79 -9.79
N HIS A 167 -0.93 -30.50 -10.96
CA HIS A 167 -1.47 -30.95 -12.23
C HIS A 167 -1.41 -32.48 -12.38
N ILE A 168 -0.29 -33.11 -11.99
CA ILE A 168 -0.14 -34.57 -11.99
C ILE A 168 -1.13 -35.22 -11.02
N GLN A 169 -1.29 -34.68 -9.81
CA GLN A 169 -2.23 -35.19 -8.81
C GLN A 169 -3.68 -35.11 -9.31
N SER A 170 -4.08 -33.98 -9.90
CA SER A 170 -5.41 -33.81 -10.50
C SER A 170 -5.65 -34.81 -11.64
N LYS A 171 -4.69 -34.98 -12.56
CA LYS A 171 -4.77 -36.00 -13.63
C LYS A 171 -4.86 -37.42 -13.09
N ARG A 172 -4.13 -37.76 -12.00
CA ARG A 172 -4.21 -39.07 -11.34
C ARG A 172 -5.59 -39.29 -10.71
N TYR A 173 -6.13 -38.28 -10.05
CA TYR A 173 -7.47 -38.32 -9.47
C TYR A 173 -8.54 -38.57 -10.55
N GLU A 174 -8.49 -37.85 -11.68
CA GLU A 174 -9.40 -38.08 -12.80
C GLU A 174 -9.29 -39.50 -13.39
N ARG A 175 -8.07 -40.04 -13.51
CA ARG A 175 -7.86 -41.42 -14.01
C ARG A 175 -8.44 -42.45 -13.05
N GLN A 176 -8.22 -42.28 -11.74
CA GLN A 176 -8.80 -43.16 -10.71
C GLN A 176 -10.33 -43.08 -10.69
N GLN A 177 -10.90 -41.88 -10.84
CA GLN A 177 -12.35 -41.70 -10.93
C GLN A 177 -12.93 -42.38 -12.17
N ARG A 178 -12.31 -42.22 -13.35
CA ARG A 178 -12.73 -42.94 -14.57
C ARG A 178 -12.71 -44.46 -14.38
N HIS A 179 -11.64 -45.01 -13.83
CA HIS A 179 -11.58 -46.45 -13.56
C HIS A 179 -12.65 -46.91 -12.57
N ARG A 180 -12.90 -46.13 -11.50
CA ARG A 180 -13.96 -46.43 -10.53
C ARG A 180 -15.34 -46.42 -11.20
N ILE A 181 -15.65 -45.40 -11.99
CA ILE A 181 -16.92 -45.29 -12.73
C ILE A 181 -17.06 -46.48 -13.70
N GLU A 182 -16.01 -46.86 -14.43
CA GLU A 182 -16.04 -48.01 -15.32
C GLU A 182 -16.27 -49.32 -14.56
N THR A 183 -15.56 -49.56 -13.43
CA THR A 183 -15.77 -50.76 -12.61
C THR A 183 -17.17 -50.83 -12.03
N ILE A 184 -17.68 -49.71 -11.55
CA ILE A 184 -19.03 -49.59 -11.04
C ILE A 184 -20.02 -49.87 -12.17
N SER A 185 -19.86 -49.25 -13.35
CA SER A 185 -20.73 -49.47 -14.51
C SER A 185 -20.78 -50.94 -14.94
N ARG A 186 -19.63 -51.63 -14.98
CA ARG A 186 -19.57 -53.08 -15.28
C ARG A 186 -20.31 -53.90 -14.23
N GLN A 187 -20.18 -53.52 -12.95
CA GLN A 187 -20.89 -54.19 -11.86
C GLN A 187 -22.40 -53.94 -11.89
N TRP A 188 -22.87 -52.75 -12.32
CA TRP A 188 -24.30 -52.50 -12.57
C TRP A 188 -24.81 -53.33 -13.75
N THR A 189 -24.07 -53.43 -14.85
CA THR A 189 -24.50 -54.26 -15.99
C THR A 189 -24.62 -55.74 -15.65
N THR A 190 -23.76 -56.28 -14.78
CA THR A 190 -23.89 -57.66 -14.31
C THR A 190 -25.02 -57.80 -13.30
N ARG A 191 -25.22 -56.81 -12.41
CA ARG A 191 -26.31 -56.83 -11.44
C ARG A 191 -27.69 -56.70 -12.10
N ASP A 192 -27.81 -55.94 -13.18
CA ASP A 192 -29.04 -55.85 -14.00
C ASP A 192 -29.35 -57.21 -14.65
N SER A 193 -28.34 -57.96 -15.12
CA SER A 193 -28.56 -59.31 -15.65
C SER A 193 -29.04 -60.32 -14.58
N VAL A 194 -28.61 -60.14 -13.33
CA VAL A 194 -29.09 -60.92 -12.18
C VAL A 194 -30.48 -60.45 -11.76
N SER A 195 -30.78 -59.14 -11.81
CA SER A 195 -32.12 -58.64 -11.46
C SER A 195 -33.16 -59.07 -12.48
N THR A 196 -32.83 -59.13 -13.78
CA THR A 196 -33.74 -59.70 -14.79
C THR A 196 -34.02 -61.17 -14.53
N PHE A 197 -33.01 -61.96 -14.14
CA PHE A 197 -33.17 -63.37 -13.81
C PHE A 197 -33.99 -63.61 -12.53
N VAL A 198 -33.76 -62.81 -11.49
CA VAL A 198 -34.53 -62.88 -10.23
C VAL A 198 -35.98 -62.42 -10.44
N ASN A 199 -36.20 -61.38 -11.27
CA ASN A 199 -37.55 -60.92 -11.58
C ASN A 199 -38.33 -61.96 -12.38
N GLU A 200 -37.67 -62.69 -13.29
CA GLU A 200 -38.27 -63.81 -14.01
C GLU A 200 -38.69 -64.95 -13.05
N GLN A 201 -37.85 -65.33 -12.09
CA GLN A 201 -38.24 -66.33 -11.06
C GLN A 201 -39.36 -65.87 -10.13
N ASN A 202 -39.40 -64.59 -9.75
CA ASN A 202 -40.45 -64.07 -8.87
C ASN A 202 -41.83 -64.03 -9.55
N THR A 203 -41.89 -63.84 -10.87
CA THR A 203 -43.18 -63.90 -11.60
C THR A 203 -43.82 -65.28 -11.54
N GLU A 204 -43.02 -66.35 -11.51
CA GLU A 204 -43.48 -67.73 -11.39
C GLU A 204 -44.04 -68.01 -9.98
N VAL A 205 -43.37 -67.49 -8.94
CA VAL A 205 -43.82 -67.60 -7.54
C VAL A 205 -45.12 -66.81 -7.30
N ASP A 206 -45.25 -65.61 -7.86
CA ASP A 206 -46.46 -64.78 -7.73
C ASP A 206 -47.68 -65.42 -8.39
N GLU A 207 -47.48 -66.20 -9.45
CA GLU A 207 -48.55 -66.92 -10.14
C GLU A 207 -49.05 -68.12 -9.33
N ILE A 208 -48.12 -68.84 -8.70
CA ILE A 208 -48.43 -69.93 -7.75
C ILE A 208 -49.18 -69.36 -6.53
N GLU A 209 -48.73 -68.26 -5.96
CA GLU A 209 -49.39 -67.66 -4.79
C GLU A 209 -50.81 -67.18 -5.13
N ARG A 210 -51.01 -66.59 -6.32
CA ARG A 210 -52.35 -66.25 -6.83
C ARG A 210 -53.27 -67.46 -6.96
N ALA A 211 -52.76 -68.58 -7.48
CA ALA A 211 -53.53 -69.82 -7.61
C ALA A 211 -53.90 -70.42 -6.23
N ILE A 212 -52.97 -70.38 -5.26
CA ILE A 212 -53.22 -70.82 -3.89
C ILE A 212 -54.27 -69.94 -3.22
N ARG A 213 -54.15 -68.60 -3.31
CA ARG A 213 -55.13 -67.68 -2.73
C ARG A 213 -56.52 -67.87 -3.35
N ALA A 214 -56.62 -68.07 -4.67
CA ALA A 214 -57.89 -68.37 -5.33
C ALA A 214 -58.50 -69.69 -4.82
N SER A 215 -57.67 -70.73 -4.67
CA SER A 215 -58.09 -72.03 -4.13
C SER A 215 -58.58 -71.91 -2.67
N LEU A 216 -57.88 -71.14 -1.84
CA LEU A 216 -58.28 -70.89 -0.45
C LEU A 216 -59.58 -70.08 -0.33
N ILE A 217 -59.82 -69.12 -1.23
CA ILE A 217 -61.09 -68.39 -1.28
C ILE A 217 -62.23 -69.34 -1.63
N THR A 218 -62.07 -70.18 -2.66
CA THR A 218 -63.11 -71.18 -3.02
C THR A 218 -63.35 -72.19 -1.89
N PHE A 219 -62.30 -72.62 -1.20
CA PHE A 219 -62.40 -73.54 -0.07
C PHE A 219 -63.09 -72.88 1.13
N ARG A 220 -62.80 -71.60 1.40
CA ARG A 220 -63.47 -70.83 2.45
C ARG A 220 -64.95 -70.61 2.15
N GLU A 221 -65.29 -70.29 0.91
CA GLU A 221 -66.70 -70.18 0.48
C GLU A 221 -67.43 -71.53 0.62
N GLU A 222 -66.75 -72.64 0.35
CA GLU A 222 -67.29 -73.99 0.56
C GLU A 222 -67.48 -74.31 2.05
N ILE A 223 -66.55 -73.91 2.93
CA ILE A 223 -66.70 -74.04 4.38
C ILE A 223 -67.86 -73.19 4.89
N ILE A 224 -67.96 -71.93 4.47
CA ILE A 224 -69.06 -71.03 4.87
C ILE A 224 -70.40 -71.62 4.42
N ARG A 225 -70.50 -72.16 3.19
CA ARG A 225 -71.71 -72.90 2.75
C ARG A 225 -72.03 -74.11 3.63
N ARG A 226 -71.02 -74.86 4.08
CA ARG A 226 -71.21 -76.00 5.00
C ARG A 226 -71.55 -75.58 6.43
N GLU A 227 -71.14 -74.40 6.87
CA GLU A 227 -71.52 -73.82 8.17
C GLU A 227 -72.92 -73.23 8.13
N GLU A 228 -73.30 -72.53 7.06
CA GLU A 228 -74.67 -72.03 6.85
C GLU A 228 -75.68 -73.20 6.75
N GLN A 229 -75.29 -74.33 6.15
CA GLN A 229 -76.08 -75.58 6.22
C GLN A 229 -76.12 -76.20 7.61
N ARG A 230 -75.10 -75.98 8.46
CA ARG A 230 -75.09 -76.44 9.87
C ARG A 230 -75.87 -75.52 10.80
N GLU A 231 -75.96 -74.22 10.54
CA GLU A 231 -76.73 -73.26 11.35
C GLU A 231 -78.26 -73.44 11.22
N ILE A 232 -78.73 -74.22 10.23
CA ILE A 232 -80.12 -74.69 10.17
C ILE A 232 -80.40 -75.79 11.23
N ASN A 233 -79.36 -76.36 11.88
CA ASN A 233 -79.50 -77.42 12.87
C ASN A 233 -78.69 -77.12 14.16
N PRO A 234 -79.27 -76.37 15.11
CA PRO A 234 -78.52 -75.77 16.21
C PRO A 234 -78.42 -76.70 17.42
N TYR A 235 -77.49 -77.65 17.45
CA TYR A 235 -77.03 -78.27 18.70
C TYR A 235 -75.59 -78.80 18.60
N SER A 236 -74.59 -78.01 19.00
CA SER A 236 -73.49 -78.45 19.91
C SER A 236 -72.42 -77.36 20.12
N ILE A 237 -72.02 -77.23 21.38
CA ILE A 237 -71.13 -76.23 21.99
C ILE A 237 -69.66 -76.67 21.91
N GLY A 238 -68.71 -75.72 21.83
CA GLY A 238 -67.30 -75.97 22.13
C GLY A 238 -66.37 -74.74 22.06
N HIS A 239 -66.10 -74.15 23.23
CA HIS A 239 -65.10 -73.11 23.56
C HIS A 239 -63.71 -73.29 22.91
N PHE A 240 -62.97 -72.21 22.62
CA PHE A 240 -61.54 -72.11 23.00
C PHE A 240 -61.01 -70.65 23.04
N HIS A 241 -60.00 -70.47 23.90
CA HIS A 241 -59.52 -69.25 24.56
C HIS A 241 -58.50 -68.37 23.79
N HIS A 242 -58.52 -67.10 24.21
CA HIS A 242 -57.51 -66.03 24.20
C HIS A 242 -56.03 -66.44 24.37
N PHE A 243 -55.11 -65.71 23.72
CA PHE A 243 -53.90 -65.17 24.37
C PHE A 243 -53.26 -63.99 23.59
N ASP A 244 -52.88 -62.97 24.36
CA ASP A 244 -52.26 -61.68 24.04
C ASP A 244 -50.76 -61.76 23.73
N GLN A 245 -50.19 -60.69 23.17
CA GLN A 245 -49.00 -60.03 23.75
C GLN A 245 -48.84 -58.61 23.18
N SER A 246 -48.89 -57.62 24.08
CA SER A 246 -48.67 -56.18 23.85
C SER A 246 -47.20 -55.77 24.06
N ASP A 247 -46.76 -54.83 23.23
CA ASP A 247 -45.48 -54.09 23.28
C ASP A 247 -45.42 -53.05 24.43
N LEU A 248 -44.20 -52.72 24.88
CA LEU A 248 -43.87 -51.57 25.73
C LEU A 248 -42.68 -50.85 25.08
N ASP A 249 -42.90 -49.64 24.57
CA ASP A 249 -41.87 -48.64 24.27
C ASP A 249 -42.20 -47.38 25.09
N ASP A 250 -41.29 -47.00 25.99
CA ASP A 250 -41.28 -45.71 26.70
C ASP A 250 -40.32 -44.76 25.97
N ASP A 251 -40.90 -43.67 25.47
CA ASP A 251 -40.57 -42.26 25.71
C ASP A 251 -39.16 -41.67 25.51
N ASP A 252 -39.20 -40.64 24.64
CA ASP A 252 -38.77 -39.25 24.84
C ASP A 252 -37.30 -38.83 24.74
N ASP A 253 -37.01 -38.20 23.59
CA ASP A 253 -36.82 -36.74 23.44
C ASP A 253 -36.33 -35.93 24.66
N CYS A 254 -35.18 -35.27 24.50
CA CYS A 254 -35.12 -33.81 24.66
C CYS A 254 -33.87 -33.19 24.02
N PHE A 255 -34.13 -32.13 23.27
CA PHE A 255 -33.23 -31.31 22.49
C PHE A 255 -32.99 -29.98 23.23
N ASP A 256 -31.75 -29.52 23.14
CA ASP A 256 -31.26 -28.13 23.19
C ASP A 256 -31.54 -27.21 24.39
N GLU A 257 -30.46 -26.85 25.09
CA GLU A 257 -29.86 -25.49 24.97
C GLU A 257 -28.34 -25.53 25.20
#